data_AF-A0A934C0Q1-F1
#
_entry.id   AF-A0A934C0Q1-F1
#
_cell.length_a   1.000
_cell.length_b   1.000
_cell.length_c   1.000
_cell.angle_alpha   90.00
_cell.angle_beta   90.00
_cell.angle_gamma   90.00
#
_symmetry.space_group_name_H-M   'P 1'
#
loop_
_entity.id
_entity.type
_entity.pdbx_description
1 polymer ?
#
loop_
_entity_poly.entity_id
_entity_poly.type
_entity_poly.pdbx_seq_one_letter_code
_entity_poly.pdbx_strand_id
1 'polypeptide(L)' 'MGMGPTELIVILIILLVLFGGAKLPSLAKGLGQSIKEFKKASKDEPEPAKPAEPAKKENDPATKPPAAS' A
#
# COMPACT_ATOMS: atom_id res chain seq x y z
N MET A 1 14.50 -13.46 26.53
CA MET A 1 13.77 -14.17 25.46
C MET A 1 12.60 -13.29 25.05
N GLY A 2 12.82 -12.37 24.11
CA GLY A 2 11.73 -11.51 23.62
C GLY A 2 11.00 -12.23 22.49
N MET A 3 9.69 -12.02 22.37
CA MET A 3 8.87 -12.52 21.26
C MET A 3 9.61 -12.27 19.95
N GLY A 4 10.16 -13.33 19.39
CA GLY A 4 10.94 -13.26 18.17
C GLY A 4 10.02 -13.13 16.97
N PRO A 5 10.56 -12.73 15.81
CA PRO A 5 9.83 -12.81 14.54
C PRO A 5 9.24 -14.22 14.30
N THR A 6 9.89 -15.26 14.85
CA THR A 6 9.40 -16.64 14.82
C THR A 6 8.04 -16.84 15.51
N GLU A 7 7.81 -16.28 16.71
CA GLU A 7 6.51 -16.41 17.40
C GLU A 7 5.41 -15.67 16.63
N LEU A 8 5.71 -14.49 16.08
CA LEU A 8 4.74 -13.76 15.25
C LEU A 8 4.37 -14.53 13.97
N ILE A 9 5.34 -15.21 13.34
CA ILE A 9 5.09 -16.06 12.17
C ILE A 9 4.16 -17.23 12.53
N VAL A 10 4.39 -17.90 13.67
CA VAL A 10 3.54 -19.01 14.12
C VAL A 10 2.10 -18.52 14.34
N ILE A 11 1.92 -17.39 15.01
CA ILE A 11 0.58 -16.78 15.22
C ILE A 11 -0.07 -16.44 13.89
N LEU A 12 0.69 -15.86 12.96
CA LEU A 12 0.20 -15.49 11.63
C LEU A 12 -0.24 -16.73 10.83
N ILE A 13 0.49 -17.83 10.91
CA ILE A 13 0.09 -19.11 10.30
C ILE A 13 -1.21 -19.63 10.90
N ILE A 14 -1.37 -19.59 12.22
CA ILE A 14 -2.63 -20.02 12.87
C ILE A 14 -3.81 -19.18 12.37
N LEU A 15 -3.64 -17.86 12.30
CA LEU A 15 -4.68 -16.96 11.75
C LEU A 15 -4.96 -17.25 10.27
N LEU A 16 -3.94 -17.53 9.47
CA LEU A 16 -4.10 -17.92 8.06
C LEU A 16 -4.87 -19.22 7.90
N VAL A 17 -4.72 -20.19 8.81
CA VAL A 17 -5.46 -21.46 8.75
C VAL A 17 -6.92 -21.25 9.16
N LEU A 18 -7.19 -20.44 10.19
CA LEU A 18 -8.55 -20.17 10.67
C LEU A 18 -9.34 -19.29 9.70
N PHE A 19 -8.74 -18.23 9.18
CA PHE A 19 -9.40 -17.27 8.29
C PHE A 19 -9.20 -17.58 6.80
N GLY A 20 -8.16 -18.34 6.44
CA GLY A 20 -7.75 -18.57 5.06
C GLY A 20 -6.90 -17.42 4.50
N GLY A 21 -5.87 -17.75 3.72
CA GLY A 21 -4.97 -16.76 3.09
C GLY A 21 -5.65 -15.73 2.19
N ALA A 22 -6.83 -16.05 1.65
CA ALA A 22 -7.60 -15.13 0.81
C ALA A 22 -8.37 -14.05 1.61
N LYS A 23 -8.65 -14.27 2.89
CA LYS A 23 -9.44 -13.31 3.70
C LYS A 23 -8.60 -12.17 4.25
N LEU A 24 -7.33 -12.41 4.58
CA LEU A 24 -6.41 -11.37 5.05
C LEU A 24 -6.26 -10.18 4.08
N PRO A 25 -5.99 -10.36 2.76
CA PRO A 25 -5.90 -9.25 1.81
C PRO A 25 -7.25 -8.55 1.57
N SER A 26 -8.37 -9.28 1.66
CA SER A 26 -9.71 -8.69 1.54
C SER A 26 -10.03 -7.77 2.72
N LEU A 27 -9.73 -8.20 3.95
CA LEU A 27 -9.87 -7.39 5.16
C LEU A 27 -8.93 -6.18 5.14
N ALA A 28 -7.67 -6.36 4.75
CA ALA A 28 -6.70 -5.28 4.64
C ALA A 28 -7.12 -4.22 3.60
N LYS A 29 -7.67 -4.66 2.45
CA LYS A 29 -8.23 -3.73 1.45
C LYS A 29 -9.40 -2.94 2.02
N GLY A 30 -10.35 -3.58 2.68
CA GLY A 30 -11.49 -2.90 3.30
C GLY A 30 -11.06 -1.89 4.37
N LEU A 31 -10.24 -2.33 5.33
CA LEU A 31 -9.71 -1.47 6.40
C LEU A 31 -8.89 -0.31 5.84
N GLY A 32 -8.04 -0.56 4.85
CA GLY A 32 -7.21 0.46 4.21
C GLY A 32 -8.02 1.52 3.48
N GLN A 33 -9.10 1.14 2.80
CA GLN A 33 -10.05 2.09 2.20
C GLN A 33 -10.73 2.93 3.29
N SER A 34 -11.24 2.31 4.36
CA SER A 34 -11.88 3.04 5.46
C SER A 34 -10.93 4.02 6.15
N ILE A 35 -9.68 3.63 6.41
CA ILE A 35 -8.66 4.51 7.00
C ILE A 35 -8.30 5.65 6.03
N LYS A 36 -8.23 5.38 4.73
CA LYS A 36 -7.93 6.39 3.71
C LYS A 36 -9.03 7.45 3.63
N GLU A 37 -10.30 7.03 3.60
CA GLU A 37 -11.45 7.92 3.61
C GLU A 37 -11.56 8.69 4.93
N PHE A 38 -11.33 8.01 6.07
CA PHE A 38 -11.28 8.65 7.39
C PHE A 38 -10.20 9.74 7.44
N LYS A 39 -8.98 9.42 6.99
CA LYS A 39 -7.87 10.38 6.95
C LYS A 39 -8.14 11.53 5.99
N LYS A 40 -8.85 11.30 4.89
CA LYS A 40 -9.25 12.35 3.94
C LYS A 40 -10.28 13.29 4.57
N ALA A 41 -11.31 12.75 5.20
CA ALA A 41 -12.32 13.53 5.92
C ALA A 41 -11.75 14.30 7.10
N SER A 42 -10.82 13.70 7.87
CA SER A 42 -10.12 14.38 8.97
C SER A 42 -9.12 15.44 8.52
N LYS A 43 -8.77 15.47 7.22
CA LYS A 43 -7.82 16.43 6.65
C LYS A 43 -8.50 17.49 5.80
N ASP A 44 -9.84 17.45 5.70
CA ASP A 44 -10.70 18.45 5.04
C ASP A 44 -11.02 19.64 5.98
N GLU A 45 -10.15 19.94 6.94
CA GLU A 45 -9.95 21.33 7.35
C GLU A 45 -9.31 22.06 6.15
N PRO A 46 -9.76 23.27 5.77
CA PRO A 46 -9.43 23.88 4.49
C PRO A 46 -7.94 24.22 4.40
N GLU A 47 -7.14 23.26 3.93
CA GLU A 47 -5.78 23.51 3.45
C GLU A 47 -5.92 24.12 2.05
N PRO A 48 -5.47 25.38 1.83
CA PRO A 48 -5.64 26.05 0.54
C PRO A 48 -4.99 25.22 -0.56
N ALA A 49 -5.77 24.97 -1.61
CA ALA A 49 -5.47 24.10 -2.74
C ALA A 49 -3.97 24.09 -3.13
N LYS A 50 -3.28 23.00 -2.81
CA LYS A 50 -1.96 22.72 -3.41
C LYS A 50 -2.22 22.11 -4.81
N PRO A 51 -1.74 22.74 -5.90
CA PRO A 51 -1.97 22.25 -7.26
C PRO A 51 -1.49 20.81 -7.40
N ALA A 52 -2.34 19.98 -8.00
CA ALA A 52 -2.03 18.59 -8.33
C ALA A 52 -0.76 18.52 -9.19
N GLU A 53 0.30 17.93 -8.64
CA GLU A 53 1.46 17.50 -9.41
C GLU A 53 1.07 16.27 -10.24
N PRO A 54 1.30 16.26 -11.58
CA PRO A 54 0.95 15.12 -12.42
C PRO A 54 1.85 13.93 -12.08
N ALA A 55 1.20 12.81 -11.74
CA ALA A 55 1.84 11.51 -11.59
C ALA A 55 2.63 11.16 -12.86
N LYS A 56 3.96 11.23 -12.76
CA LYS A 56 4.90 10.84 -13.80
C LYS A 56 4.81 9.32 -14.00
N LYS A 57 4.05 8.92 -15.00
CA LYS A 57 4.04 7.57 -15.57
C LYS A 57 5.17 7.50 -16.59
N GLU A 58 6.35 7.02 -16.20
CA GLU A 58 7.40 6.61 -17.14
C GLU A 58 8.40 5.66 -16.46
N ASN A 59 8.13 4.36 -16.52
CA ASN A 59 9.17 3.33 -16.47
C ASN A 59 9.08 2.60 -17.81
N ASP A 60 9.63 3.21 -18.84
CA ASP A 60 9.89 2.58 -20.13
C ASP A 60 11.41 2.33 -20.21
N PRO A 61 11.88 1.08 -20.09
CA PRO A 61 13.30 0.77 -20.25
C PRO A 61 13.60 0.64 -21.74
N ALA A 62 13.90 1.76 -22.41
CA ALA A 62 14.37 1.75 -23.79
C ALA A 62 15.49 2.78 -24.00
N THR A 63 16.65 2.50 -23.43
CA THR A 63 17.92 3.08 -23.90
C THR A 63 18.19 2.53 -25.31
N LYS A 64 17.64 3.19 -26.34
CA LYS A 64 18.19 3.11 -27.69
C LYS A 64 19.04 4.37 -27.92
N PRO A 65 20.36 4.24 -28.11
CA PRO A 65 21.24 5.39 -28.37
C PRO A 65 20.83 6.11 -29.67
N PRO A 66 20.98 7.45 -29.73
CA PRO A 66 20.54 8.27 -30.85
C PRO A 66 21.29 7.95 -32.14
N ALA A 67 20.56 8.10 -33.25
CA ALA A 67 20.96 7.73 -34.61
C ALA A 67 22.17 8.50 -35.16
N ALA A 68 22.90 7.81 -36.04
CA ALA A 68 23.72 8.25 -37.17
C ALA A 68 24.15 9.73 -37.27
N SER A 69 25.47 9.94 -37.34
CA SER A 69 26.17 10.77 -38.34
C SER A 69 27.61 10.31 -38.45
#